data_AF-A0A6I1JTX8-F1
#
_entry.id   AF-A0A6I1JTX8-F1
#
_cell.length_a   1.000
_cell.length_b   1.000
_cell.length_c   1.000
_cell.angle_alpha   90.00
_cell.angle_beta   90.00
_cell.angle_gamma   90.00
#
_symmetry.space_group_name_H-M   'P 1'
#
loop_
_entity.id
_entity.type
_entity.pdbx_description
1 polymer ?
#
loop_
_entity_poly.entity_id
_entity_poly.type
_entity_poly.pdbx_seq_one_letter_code
_entity_poly.pdbx_strand_id
1 'polypeptide(L)'
;NGGIAAVTAYRETFPGAEPHTILLRDRRSAAGDMAEQVVPEGRLFMLGDNRDNSSDSRFASMGFIPLENLIGRAGAILYSLASCEREPGLRCPPRRMLEKVE
;
A
#
# COMPACT_ATOMS: atom_id res chain seq x y z
N ASN A 1 -3.62 -0.36 -15.84
CA ASN A 1 -2.35 -0.04 -16.52
C ASN A 1 -1.47 0.71 -15.54
N GLY A 2 -0.30 0.17 -15.19
CA GLY A 2 0.66 0.89 -14.36
C GLY A 2 1.21 2.06 -15.17
N GLY A 3 1.04 3.27 -14.69
CA GLY A 3 1.61 4.47 -15.28
C GLY A 3 2.69 5.03 -14.38
N ILE A 4 3.59 5.82 -14.96
CA ILE A 4 4.59 6.54 -14.17
C ILE A 4 3.95 7.74 -13.51
N ALA A 5 4.23 7.91 -12.23
CA ALA A 5 3.80 9.05 -11.46
C ALA A 5 5.02 9.73 -10.85
N ALA A 6 5.11 11.04 -11.01
CA ALA A 6 6.04 11.85 -10.23
C ALA A 6 5.59 11.85 -8.76
N VAL A 7 6.52 11.59 -7.86
CA VAL A 7 6.31 11.55 -6.41
C VAL A 7 7.41 12.34 -5.73
N THR A 8 7.15 12.83 -4.52
CA THR A 8 8.20 13.42 -3.68
C THR A 8 8.63 12.41 -2.62
N ALA A 9 9.93 12.18 -2.51
CA ALA A 9 10.50 11.35 -1.47
C ALA A 9 10.71 12.18 -0.19
N TYR A 10 10.27 11.64 0.95
CA TYR A 10 10.48 12.24 2.25
C TYR A 10 11.16 11.25 3.18
N ARG A 11 11.98 11.78 4.09
CA ARG A 11 12.56 11.01 5.19
C ARG A 11 11.66 11.21 6.41
N GLU A 12 10.92 10.16 6.76
CA GLU A 12 10.03 10.14 7.90
C GLU A 12 10.77 9.70 9.16
N THR A 13 10.44 10.31 10.29
CA THR A 13 11.05 10.04 11.59
C THR A 13 9.96 9.93 12.64
N PHE A 14 9.92 8.80 13.36
CA PHE A 14 9.03 8.62 14.49
C PHE A 14 9.83 8.43 15.79
N PRO A 15 9.31 8.89 16.94
CA PRO A 15 9.94 8.62 18.23
C PRO A 15 10.16 7.11 18.43
N GLY A 16 11.42 6.71 18.63
CA GLY A 16 11.78 5.30 18.87
C GLY A 16 11.85 4.40 17.63
N ALA A 17 11.62 4.93 16.42
CA ALA A 17 11.79 4.18 15.19
C ALA A 17 12.96 4.75 14.36
N GLU A 18 13.64 3.86 13.64
CA GLU A 18 14.64 4.29 12.67
C GLU A 18 14.00 5.11 11.55
N PRO A 19 14.64 6.19 11.09
CA PRO A 19 14.15 6.97 9.97
C PRO A 19 14.03 6.11 8.71
N HIS A 20 12.95 6.28 7.96
CA HIS A 20 12.73 5.57 6.71
C HIS A 20 12.19 6.50 5.62
N THR A 21 12.29 6.03 4.37
CA THR A 21 11.84 6.80 3.21
C THR A 21 10.39 6.47 2.91
N ILE A 22 9.58 7.51 2.75
CA ILE A 22 8.22 7.41 2.21
C ILE A 22 8.16 8.17 0.89
N LEU A 23 7.24 7.74 0.02
CA LEU A 23 6.94 8.42 -1.23
C LEU A 23 5.52 8.98 -1.13
N LEU A 24 5.35 10.28 -1.37
CA LEU A 24 4.04 10.92 -1.37
C LEU A 24 3.77 11.61 -2.71
N ARG A 25 2.56 11.41 -3.23
CA ARG A 25 1.98 12.09 -4.39
C ARG A 25 1.34 13.41 -3.99
N ASP A 26 0.56 13.40 -2.91
CA ASP A 26 -0.12 14.60 -2.39
C ASP A 26 -0.05 14.64 -0.86
N ARG A 27 0.67 15.64 -0.34
CA ARG A 27 0.78 15.88 1.10
C ARG A 27 -0.51 16.33 1.76
N ARG A 28 -1.50 16.78 0.99
CA ARG A 28 -2.78 17.29 1.50
C ARG A 28 -3.91 16.27 1.38
N SER A 29 -3.58 15.02 1.06
CA SER A 29 -4.62 13.98 0.98
C SER A 29 -5.34 13.85 2.33
N ALA A 30 -6.66 13.77 2.29
CA ALA A 30 -7.48 13.57 3.49
C ALA A 30 -7.22 12.23 4.19
N ALA A 31 -6.53 11.31 3.52
CA ALA A 31 -6.11 10.01 4.05
C ALA A 31 -4.63 10.00 4.50
N GLY A 32 -3.97 11.17 4.52
CA GLY A 32 -2.58 11.33 4.96
C GLY A 32 -2.44 11.25 6.48
N ASP A 33 -3.20 12.09 7.20
CA ASP A 33 -3.31 12.06 8.65
C ASP A 33 -4.75 11.73 9.06
N MET A 34 -4.90 10.68 9.86
CA MET A 34 -6.19 10.23 10.39
C MET A 34 -6.17 10.26 11.90
N ALA A 35 -7.30 10.61 12.52
CA ALA A 35 -7.48 10.45 13.95
C ALA A 35 -7.38 8.96 14.35
N GLU A 36 -6.95 8.70 15.58
CA GLU A 36 -6.97 7.35 16.15
C GLU A 36 -8.36 6.71 16.01
N GLN A 37 -8.38 5.43 15.65
CA GLN A 37 -9.61 4.66 15.46
C GLN A 37 -9.55 3.41 16.33
N VAL A 38 -10.63 3.13 17.05
CA VAL A 38 -10.84 1.86 17.73
C VAL A 38 -11.59 0.95 16.77
N VAL A 39 -10.95 -0.15 16.35
CA VAL A 39 -11.59 -1.14 15.48
C VAL A 39 -12.65 -1.90 16.28
N PRO A 40 -13.93 -1.91 15.84
CA PRO A 40 -14.97 -2.65 16.54
C PRO A 40 -14.72 -4.15 16.55
N GLU A 41 -15.33 -4.86 17.51
CA GLU A 41 -15.30 -6.33 17.52
C GLU A 41 -15.88 -6.91 16.23
N GLY A 42 -15.30 -8.01 15.74
CA GLY A 42 -15.73 -8.67 14.50
C GLY A 42 -15.46 -7.87 13.23
N ARG A 43 -14.59 -6.84 13.28
CA ARG A 43 -14.23 -5.99 12.14
C ARG A 43 -12.72 -5.95 11.92
N LEU A 44 -12.34 -5.52 10.71
CA LEU A 44 -10.96 -5.29 10.27
C LEU A 44 -10.78 -3.86 9.78
N PHE A 45 -9.60 -3.29 10.04
CA PHE A 45 -9.13 -2.07 9.41
C PHE A 45 -7.99 -2.43 8.45
N MET A 46 -8.21 -2.25 7.16
CA MET A 46 -7.25 -2.67 6.12
C MET A 46 -6.67 -1.45 5.41
N LEU A 47 -5.38 -1.53 5.09
CA LEU A 47 -4.64 -0.52 4.34
C LEU A 47 -3.93 -1.17 3.16
N GLY A 48 -3.93 -0.51 2.00
CA GLY A 48 -3.12 -0.94 0.87
C GLY A 48 -1.72 -0.34 0.93
N ASP A 49 -0.67 -1.10 0.60
CA ASP A 49 0.72 -0.63 0.69
C ASP A 49 1.01 0.61 -0.17
N ASN A 50 0.35 0.73 -1.31
CA ASN A 50 0.39 1.95 -2.13
C ASN A 50 -0.61 2.98 -1.59
N ARG A 51 -0.24 3.63 -0.47
CA ARG A 51 -1.14 4.45 0.36
C ARG A 51 -1.83 5.58 -0.42
N ASP A 52 -1.12 6.27 -1.32
CA ASP A 52 -1.70 7.36 -2.12
C ASP A 52 -2.62 6.89 -3.25
N ASN A 53 -2.64 5.58 -3.52
CA ASN A 53 -3.42 4.97 -4.60
C ASN A 53 -4.22 3.77 -4.10
N SER A 54 -4.72 3.86 -2.87
CA SER A 54 -5.55 2.82 -2.25
C SER A 54 -6.87 3.42 -1.78
N SER A 55 -7.98 2.78 -2.15
CA SER A 55 -9.31 3.03 -1.58
C SER A 55 -9.54 2.01 -0.48
N ASP A 56 -9.09 2.35 0.73
CA ASP A 56 -9.03 1.45 1.88
C ASP A 56 -9.80 2.01 3.08
N SER A 57 -9.66 1.39 4.27
CA SER A 57 -10.48 1.69 5.45
C SER A 57 -10.38 3.13 5.96
N ARG A 58 -9.40 3.93 5.49
CA ARG A 58 -9.31 5.37 5.78
C ARG A 58 -10.48 6.17 5.19
N PHE A 59 -11.11 5.67 4.14
CA PHE A 59 -12.22 6.34 3.47
C PHE A 59 -13.56 5.80 3.94
N ALA A 60 -14.52 6.69 4.19
CA ALA A 60 -15.87 6.33 4.62
C ALA A 60 -16.62 5.45 3.60
N SER A 61 -16.23 5.46 2.32
CA SER A 61 -16.77 4.58 1.29
C SER A 61 -16.45 3.11 1.50
N MET A 62 -15.39 2.79 2.25
CA MET A 62 -14.99 1.42 2.61
C MET A 62 -15.17 1.15 4.10
N GLY A 63 -14.60 2.00 4.95
CA GLY A 63 -14.67 1.87 6.41
C GLY A 63 -14.13 0.54 6.94
N PHE A 64 -14.69 0.08 8.07
CA PHE A 64 -14.32 -1.19 8.69
C PHE A 64 -14.98 -2.39 8.00
N ILE A 65 -14.17 -3.40 7.70
CA ILE A 65 -14.60 -4.60 6.96
C ILE A 65 -15.11 -5.67 7.95
N PRO A 66 -16.30 -6.25 7.76
CA PRO A 66 -16.75 -7.41 8.55
C PRO A 66 -15.77 -8.58 8.45
N LEU A 67 -15.49 -9.25 9.57
CA LEU A 67 -14.54 -10.36 9.61
C LEU A 67 -15.00 -11.55 8.76
N GLU A 68 -16.30 -11.76 8.59
CA GLU A 68 -16.86 -12.80 7.72
C GLU A 68 -16.52 -12.61 6.24
N ASN A 69 -16.09 -11.41 5.83
CA ASN A 69 -15.61 -11.16 4.48
C ASN A 69 -14.14 -11.57 4.27
N LEU A 70 -13.43 -11.99 5.33
CA LEU A 70 -12.05 -12.46 5.24
C LEU A 70 -12.01 -13.88 4.66
N ILE A 71 -11.55 -14.00 3.42
CA ILE A 71 -11.40 -15.30 2.74
C ILE A 71 -10.07 -15.97 3.11
N GLY A 72 -8.97 -15.22 3.24
CA GLY A 72 -7.67 -15.78 3.58
C GLY A 72 -6.50 -14.83 3.38
N ARG A 73 -5.27 -15.34 3.60
CA ARG A 73 -4.02 -14.60 3.43
C ARG A 73 -3.39 -14.90 2.06
N ALA A 74 -2.96 -13.86 1.35
CA ALA A 74 -2.13 -14.03 0.16
C ALA A 74 -0.73 -14.56 0.55
N GLY A 75 -0.36 -15.75 0.06
CA GLY A 75 0.87 -16.45 0.47
C GLY A 75 1.92 -16.63 -0.63
N ALA A 76 1.58 -16.41 -1.91
CA ALA A 76 2.51 -16.57 -3.02
C ALA A 76 2.12 -15.74 -4.25
N ILE A 77 3.13 -15.34 -5.02
CA ILE A 77 3.00 -14.81 -6.37
C ILE A 77 3.30 -15.96 -7.34
N LEU A 78 2.27 -16.46 -8.03
CA LEU A 78 2.43 -17.58 -8.96
C LEU A 78 3.23 -17.17 -10.20
N TYR A 79 2.84 -16.08 -10.85
CA TYR A 79 3.54 -15.53 -12.01
C TYR A 79 3.20 -14.05 -12.22
N SER A 80 4.13 -13.28 -12.79
CA SER A 80 3.88 -11.91 -13.27
C SER A 80 4.08 -11.83 -14.78
N LEU A 81 3.02 -11.49 -15.51
CA LEU A 81 3.02 -11.44 -16.98
C LEU A 81 3.32 -10.05 -17.55
N ALA A 82 3.29 -9.00 -16.71
CA ALA A 82 3.53 -7.64 -17.15
C ALA A 82 5.00 -7.45 -17.53
N SER A 83 5.24 -6.89 -18.73
CA SER A 83 6.53 -6.34 -19.11
C SER A 83 6.63 -4.90 -18.62
N CYS A 84 7.70 -4.59 -17.89
CA CYS A 84 8.04 -3.22 -17.54
C CYS A 84 8.73 -2.55 -18.74
N GLU A 85 8.23 -1.38 -19.14
CA GLU A 85 8.92 -0.52 -20.10
C GLU A 85 10.16 0.08 -19.44
N ARG A 86 11.31 -0.04 -20.11
CA ARG A 86 12.58 0.41 -19.53
C ARG A 86 12.73 1.91 -19.76
N GLU A 87 12.71 2.67 -18.68
CA GLU A 87 12.94 4.11 -18.72
C GLU A 87 14.21 4.50 -17.95
N PRO A 88 14.97 5.51 -18.42
CA PRO A 88 16.16 5.98 -17.73
C PRO A 88 15.87 6.37 -16.27
N GLY A 89 16.64 5.82 -15.34
CA GLY A 89 16.50 6.10 -13.90
C GLY A 89 15.44 5.26 -13.17
N LEU A 90 14.65 4.44 -13.88
CA LEU A 90 13.69 3.52 -13.26
C LEU A 90 14.19 2.07 -13.31
N ARG A 91 13.96 1.34 -12.22
CA ARG A 91 14.30 -0.09 -12.13
C ARG A 91 13.08 -0.93 -12.45
N CYS A 92 13.16 -1.73 -13.51
CA CYS A 92 12.18 -2.78 -13.73
C CYS A 92 12.38 -3.92 -12.73
N PRO A 93 11.31 -4.37 -12.04
CA PRO A 93 11.39 -5.57 -11.22
C PRO A 93 11.64 -6.80 -12.10
N PRO A 94 12.35 -7.82 -11.58
CA PRO A 94 12.53 -9.06 -12.30
C PRO A 94 11.18 -9.77 -12.51
N ARG A 95 11.12 -10.67 -13.48
CA ARG A 95 9.99 -11.60 -13.59
C ARG A 95 9.92 -12.46 -12.33
N ARG A 96 8.72 -12.57 -11.77
CA ARG A 96 8.44 -13.39 -10.58
C ARG A 96 7.72 -14.66 -11.00
N MET A 97 8.17 -15.79 -10.47
CA MET A 97 7.56 -17.11 -10.70
C MET A 97 7.69 -17.94 -9.43
N LEU A 98 6.54 -18.39 -8.91
CA LEU A 98 6.44 -19.21 -7.69
C LEU A 98 7.17 -18.60 -6.49
N GLU A 99 7.02 -17.29 -6.30
CA GLU A 99 7.65 -16.57 -5.19
C GLU A 99 6.73 -16.62 -3.97
N LYS A 100 7.27 -17.06 -2.82
CA LYS A 100 6.53 -17.01 -1.56
C LYS A 100 6.47 -15.57 -1.06
N VAL A 101 5.30 -15.13 -0.62
CA VAL A 101 5.14 -13.87 0.09
C VAL A 101 5.31 -14.18 1.57
N GLU A 102 6.39 -13.68 2.17
CA GLU A 102 6.67 -13.86 3.61
C GLU A 102 5.73 -13.05 4.51
#